data_AF-A0A7W0LNN4-F1
#
_entry.id   AF-A0A7W0LNN4-F1
#
_cell.length_a   1.000
_cell.length_b   1.000
_cell.length_c   1.000
_cell.angle_alpha   90.00
_cell.angle_beta   90.00
_cell.angle_gamma   90.00
#
_symmetry.space_group_name_H-M   'P 1'
#
loop_
_entity.id
_entity.type
_entity.pdbx_description
1 polymer ?
#
loop_
_entity_poly.entity_id
_entity_poly.type
_entity_poly.pdbx_seq_one_letter_code
_entity_poly.pdbx_strand_id
1 'polypeptide(L)'
;LGGPNRTTTVTGPLGDLVAAAWRLDRRSASGSLAGSLTAVVEMALASGLDLVGGAGANDPVAATSSGTGELMAAAVDAGARRVVVGVGGSASTDGGLGAVRALEPLARLHGVELVVACDVRTRFVDAAAVFAPQKGASPAQVELLRRRLERLADVYLRSYGLDVRELEGGGAAGGLAGGLAAAGARLVPGFDLVADEVDLADRLVDADLVVTGEGFLDEQSFAGKVVGGVAGLAGAAGVPVLAVVGEVLDGVDLPAGVEVVSLVAEVGDERARGETVAAVEEVVGRRLAE
;
A
#
# COMPACT_ATOMS: atom_id res chain seq x y z
N LEU A 1 9.19 -0.37 11.04
CA LEU A 1 9.25 -1.69 10.35
C LEU A 1 10.68 -1.96 9.88
N GLY A 2 11.39 -2.95 10.44
CA GLY A 2 12.81 -3.22 10.14
C GLY A 2 13.28 -4.68 10.33
N GLY A 3 12.36 -5.62 10.55
CA GLY A 3 12.68 -7.03 10.79
C GLY A 3 13.36 -7.76 9.62
N PRO A 4 13.93 -8.96 9.86
CA PRO A 4 14.62 -9.73 8.84
C PRO A 4 13.72 -10.06 7.64
N ASN A 5 14.33 -10.04 6.46
CA ASN A 5 13.72 -10.61 5.26
C ASN A 5 13.46 -12.10 5.45
N ARG A 6 12.24 -12.52 5.15
CA ARG A 6 11.85 -13.91 4.98
C ARG A 6 11.44 -14.11 3.52
N THR A 7 11.50 -15.36 3.06
CA THR A 7 11.07 -15.72 1.72
C THR A 7 10.23 -17.00 1.81
N THR A 8 9.13 -17.02 1.08
CA THR A 8 8.26 -18.18 0.99
C THR A 8 7.90 -18.41 -0.47
N THR A 9 7.98 -19.67 -0.91
CA THR A 9 7.52 -20.05 -2.24
C THR A 9 6.00 -20.17 -2.22
N VAL A 10 5.33 -19.41 -3.08
CA VAL A 10 3.88 -19.29 -3.15
C VAL A 10 3.39 -19.32 -4.59
N THR A 11 2.09 -19.48 -4.78
CA THR A 11 1.44 -19.46 -6.10
C THR A 11 1.47 -18.06 -6.71
N GLY A 12 2.17 -17.90 -7.83
CA GLY A 12 2.23 -16.68 -8.63
C GLY A 12 0.91 -16.38 -9.36
N PRO A 13 0.80 -15.23 -10.05
CA PRO A 13 -0.47 -14.78 -10.62
C PRO A 13 -1.10 -15.78 -11.61
N LEU A 14 -0.29 -16.46 -12.43
CA LEU A 14 -0.76 -17.41 -13.44
C LEU A 14 -0.55 -18.88 -13.05
N GLY A 15 -0.28 -19.15 -11.77
CA GLY A 15 -0.14 -20.50 -11.21
C GLY A 15 1.29 -21.02 -11.06
N ASP A 16 2.26 -20.40 -11.74
CA ASP A 16 3.68 -20.71 -11.54
C ASP A 16 4.14 -20.32 -10.12
N LEU A 17 5.07 -21.08 -9.54
CA LEU A 17 5.58 -20.79 -8.20
C LEU A 17 6.56 -19.61 -8.22
N VAL A 18 6.40 -18.69 -7.26
CA VAL A 18 7.28 -17.52 -7.08
C VAL A 18 7.86 -17.53 -5.67
N ALA A 19 9.13 -17.15 -5.54
CA ALA A 19 9.77 -16.94 -4.25
C ALA A 19 9.50 -15.50 -3.80
N ALA A 20 8.52 -15.30 -2.92
CA ALA A 20 8.09 -13.98 -2.51
C ALA A 20 8.68 -13.60 -1.15
N ALA A 21 9.29 -12.42 -1.08
CA ALA A 21 9.86 -11.88 0.14
C ALA A 21 8.77 -11.21 1.00
N TRP A 22 8.96 -11.26 2.31
CA TRP A 22 8.10 -10.58 3.30
C TRP A 22 8.90 -10.31 4.57
N ARG A 23 8.38 -9.45 5.45
CA ARG A 23 9.07 -9.07 6.69
C ARG A 23 8.33 -9.58 7.91
N LEU A 24 9.07 -9.96 8.95
CA LEU A 24 8.54 -10.23 10.27
C LEU A 24 9.36 -9.46 11.30
N ASP A 25 8.72 -8.56 12.03
CA ASP A 25 9.36 -7.69 13.01
C ASP A 25 8.62 -7.72 14.34
N ARG A 26 9.32 -7.36 15.42
CA ARG A 26 8.67 -7.17 16.72
C ARG A 26 8.25 -5.71 16.84
N ARG A 27 6.97 -5.47 17.06
CA ARG A 27 6.43 -4.11 17.17
C ARG A 27 7.00 -3.43 18.42
N SER A 28 7.70 -2.32 18.21
CA SER A 28 8.21 -1.45 19.28
C SER A 28 7.17 -0.47 19.81
N ALA A 29 6.12 -0.20 19.02
CA ALA A 29 5.08 0.77 19.34
C ALA A 29 4.23 0.35 20.54
N SER A 30 3.70 1.35 21.24
CA SER A 30 2.82 1.19 22.41
C SER A 30 1.42 0.65 22.03
N GLY A 31 0.64 0.21 23.02
CA GLY A 31 -0.73 -0.28 22.83
C GLY A 31 -0.90 -1.79 23.00
N SER A 32 -2.10 -2.31 22.68
CA SER A 32 -2.51 -3.70 22.99
C SER A 32 -1.70 -4.79 22.27
N LEU A 33 -0.94 -4.43 21.25
CA LEU A 33 -0.08 -5.32 20.47
C LEU A 33 1.41 -5.02 20.63
N ALA A 34 1.79 -4.19 21.62
CA ALA A 34 3.19 -3.91 21.93
C ALA A 34 3.96 -5.22 22.20
N GLY A 35 5.15 -5.36 21.59
CA GLY A 35 5.99 -6.55 21.71
C GLY A 35 5.49 -7.78 20.92
N SER A 36 4.34 -7.70 20.25
CA SER A 36 3.88 -8.76 19.34
C SER A 36 4.63 -8.74 18.00
N LEU A 37 4.52 -9.84 17.25
CA LEU A 37 5.13 -9.93 15.92
C LEU A 37 4.19 -9.35 14.85
N THR A 38 4.69 -8.39 14.08
CA THR A 38 4.03 -7.81 12.92
C THR A 38 4.69 -8.32 11.65
N ALA A 39 3.88 -8.85 10.73
CA ALA A 39 4.32 -9.17 9.39
C ALA A 39 3.96 -8.06 8.41
N VAL A 40 4.82 -7.80 7.43
CA VAL A 40 4.56 -6.90 6.30
C VAL A 40 4.66 -7.71 5.02
N VAL A 41 3.58 -7.71 4.26
CA VAL A 41 3.42 -8.43 3.00
C VAL A 41 3.13 -7.43 1.89
N GLU A 42 3.96 -7.41 0.86
CA GLU A 42 3.67 -6.66 -0.36
C GLU A 42 3.04 -7.62 -1.37
N MET A 43 1.76 -7.42 -1.67
CA MET A 43 1.03 -8.35 -2.53
C MET A 43 1.67 -8.50 -3.91
N ALA A 44 2.33 -7.44 -4.41
CA ALA A 44 3.00 -7.44 -5.72
C ALA A 44 4.10 -8.51 -5.82
N LEU A 45 4.73 -8.89 -4.72
CA LEU A 45 5.80 -9.89 -4.71
C LEU A 45 5.28 -11.32 -4.90
N ALA A 46 3.98 -11.56 -4.69
CA ALA A 46 3.33 -12.85 -4.94
C ALA A 46 2.31 -12.82 -6.08
N SER A 47 1.63 -11.68 -6.26
CA SER A 47 0.46 -11.53 -7.13
C SER A 47 0.54 -10.27 -8.01
N GLY A 48 1.74 -9.73 -8.21
CA GLY A 48 1.99 -8.51 -8.96
C GLY A 48 2.09 -8.69 -10.47
N LEU A 49 1.82 -7.61 -11.20
CA LEU A 49 1.81 -7.55 -12.66
C LEU A 49 3.23 -7.71 -13.26
N ASP A 50 4.26 -7.26 -12.53
CA ASP A 50 5.65 -7.37 -12.99
C ASP A 50 6.14 -8.83 -13.01
N LEU A 51 5.57 -9.70 -12.15
CA LEU A 51 5.90 -11.12 -12.12
C LEU A 51 5.51 -11.86 -13.41
N VAL A 52 4.57 -11.30 -14.17
CA VAL A 52 4.07 -11.86 -15.43
C VAL A 52 4.53 -11.07 -16.64
N GLY A 53 5.49 -10.16 -16.48
CA GLY A 53 6.04 -9.35 -17.59
C GLY A 53 5.16 -8.19 -18.02
N GLY A 54 4.29 -7.68 -17.14
CA GLY A 54 3.44 -6.52 -17.41
C GLY A 54 2.10 -6.86 -18.07
N ALA A 55 1.33 -5.81 -18.39
CA ALA A 55 -0.04 -5.94 -18.91
C ALA A 55 -0.15 -6.75 -20.21
N GLY A 56 0.86 -6.67 -21.09
CA GLY A 56 0.84 -7.34 -22.40
C GLY A 56 1.05 -8.86 -22.35
N ALA A 57 1.63 -9.36 -21.26
CA ALA A 57 1.91 -10.79 -21.05
C ALA A 57 1.02 -11.43 -19.97
N ASN A 58 0.14 -10.64 -19.34
CA ASN A 58 -0.78 -11.11 -18.33
C ASN A 58 -2.04 -11.76 -18.95
N ASP A 59 -2.62 -12.73 -18.23
CA ASP A 59 -4.02 -13.13 -18.42
C ASP A 59 -4.87 -12.54 -17.28
N PRO A 60 -5.55 -11.41 -17.49
CA PRO A 60 -6.29 -10.72 -16.43
C PRO A 60 -7.55 -11.47 -15.96
N VAL A 61 -8.00 -12.49 -16.71
CA VAL A 61 -9.16 -13.32 -16.35
C VAL A 61 -8.71 -14.49 -15.48
N ALA A 62 -7.54 -15.07 -15.77
CA ALA A 62 -6.97 -16.18 -15.02
C ALA A 62 -6.17 -15.76 -13.78
N ALA A 63 -5.57 -14.56 -13.78
CA ALA A 63 -4.68 -14.10 -12.73
C ALA A 63 -5.32 -14.17 -11.32
N THR A 64 -4.61 -14.76 -10.36
CA THR A 64 -5.08 -15.01 -9.00
C THR A 64 -4.27 -14.27 -7.92
N SER A 65 -4.93 -14.01 -6.79
CA SER A 65 -4.32 -13.49 -5.55
C SER A 65 -3.88 -14.57 -4.56
N SER A 66 -3.94 -15.86 -4.93
CA SER A 66 -3.70 -17.00 -4.01
C SER A 66 -2.37 -16.90 -3.27
N GLY A 67 -1.27 -16.58 -3.95
CA GLY A 67 0.04 -16.46 -3.29
C GLY A 67 0.11 -15.35 -2.23
N THR A 68 -0.68 -14.29 -2.36
CA THR A 68 -0.78 -13.27 -1.30
C THR A 68 -1.40 -13.85 -0.04
N GLY A 69 -2.48 -14.63 -0.16
CA GLY A 69 -3.07 -15.31 1.00
C GLY A 69 -2.15 -16.38 1.60
N GLU A 70 -1.39 -17.09 0.77
CA GLU A 70 -0.37 -18.05 1.23
C GLU A 70 0.75 -17.36 2.02
N LEU A 71 1.21 -16.17 1.60
CA LEU A 71 2.17 -15.36 2.37
C LEU A 71 1.59 -14.93 3.71
N MET A 72 0.34 -14.46 3.73
CA MET A 72 -0.34 -14.08 4.96
C MET A 72 -0.50 -15.29 5.91
N ALA A 73 -0.85 -16.46 5.38
CA ALA A 73 -0.93 -17.69 6.16
C ALA A 73 0.46 -18.08 6.73
N ALA A 74 1.52 -17.99 5.93
CA ALA A 74 2.89 -18.25 6.38
C ALA A 74 3.34 -17.27 7.47
N ALA A 75 2.91 -16.01 7.40
CA ALA A 75 3.16 -15.01 8.44
C ALA A 75 2.46 -15.35 9.75
N VAL A 76 1.18 -15.75 9.70
CA VAL A 76 0.41 -16.21 10.87
C VAL A 76 1.05 -17.45 11.49
N ASP A 77 1.46 -18.42 10.67
CA ASP A 77 2.11 -19.65 11.11
C ASP A 77 3.50 -19.38 11.71
N ALA A 78 4.18 -18.31 11.28
CA ALA A 78 5.39 -17.81 11.91
C ALA A 78 5.15 -17.05 13.24
N GLY A 79 3.90 -16.94 13.68
CA GLY A 79 3.52 -16.35 14.96
C GLY A 79 3.17 -14.87 14.88
N ALA A 80 2.97 -14.30 13.69
CA ALA A 80 2.47 -12.93 13.58
C ALA A 80 1.13 -12.78 14.30
N ARG A 81 0.95 -11.66 15.01
CA ARG A 81 -0.33 -11.23 15.61
C ARG A 81 -0.91 -10.02 14.88
N ARG A 82 -0.15 -9.44 13.96
CA ARG A 82 -0.59 -8.41 13.04
C ARG A 82 0.00 -8.69 11.67
N VAL A 83 -0.80 -8.59 10.62
CA VAL A 83 -0.35 -8.73 9.23
C VAL A 83 -0.78 -7.48 8.47
N VAL A 84 0.20 -6.71 8.04
CA VAL A 84 0.04 -5.54 7.18
C VAL A 84 0.24 -5.97 5.73
N VAL A 85 -0.72 -5.63 4.87
CA VAL A 85 -0.69 -5.96 3.45
C VAL A 85 -0.70 -4.67 2.62
N GLY A 86 0.36 -4.44 1.85
CA GLY A 86 0.39 -3.41 0.82
C GLY A 86 -0.30 -3.89 -0.44
N VAL A 87 -1.31 -3.16 -0.93
CA VAL A 87 -2.09 -3.54 -2.11
C VAL A 87 -1.88 -2.59 -3.30
N GLY A 88 -0.70 -2.67 -3.91
CA GLY A 88 -0.33 -1.99 -5.15
C GLY A 88 0.19 -2.95 -6.21
N GLY A 89 0.15 -2.56 -7.49
CA GLY A 89 0.82 -3.32 -8.57
C GLY A 89 0.24 -4.69 -8.92
N SER A 90 -1.02 -4.99 -8.55
CA SER A 90 -1.64 -6.30 -8.75
C SER A 90 -1.82 -6.73 -10.21
N ALA A 91 -1.61 -8.01 -10.52
CA ALA A 91 -1.98 -8.61 -11.82
C ALA A 91 -3.44 -9.06 -11.90
N SER A 92 -4.07 -9.35 -10.75
CA SER A 92 -5.35 -10.05 -10.66
C SER A 92 -6.55 -9.10 -10.55
N THR A 93 -7.71 -9.59 -11.00
CA THR A 93 -9.05 -9.03 -10.69
C THR A 93 -9.97 -10.18 -10.29
N ASP A 94 -9.54 -10.97 -9.31
CA ASP A 94 -10.25 -12.15 -8.81
C ASP A 94 -11.08 -11.86 -7.56
N GLY A 95 -11.23 -10.59 -7.18
CA GLY A 95 -11.99 -10.18 -6.00
C GLY A 95 -11.35 -10.63 -4.68
N GLY A 96 -10.06 -10.97 -4.68
CA GLY A 96 -9.38 -11.52 -3.51
C GLY A 96 -9.73 -12.97 -3.18
N LEU A 97 -10.49 -13.65 -4.04
CA LEU A 97 -10.99 -14.99 -3.74
C LEU A 97 -9.85 -15.99 -3.48
N GLY A 98 -8.77 -15.92 -4.27
CA GLY A 98 -7.59 -16.77 -4.07
C GLY A 98 -6.98 -16.56 -2.69
N ALA A 99 -6.74 -15.30 -2.33
CA ALA A 99 -6.16 -14.96 -1.02
C ALA A 99 -7.06 -15.40 0.15
N VAL A 100 -8.36 -15.13 0.07
CA VAL A 100 -9.33 -15.51 1.11
C VAL A 100 -9.36 -17.03 1.31
N ARG A 101 -9.37 -17.82 0.22
CA ARG A 101 -9.34 -19.28 0.29
C ARG A 101 -8.05 -19.81 0.94
N ALA A 102 -6.91 -19.21 0.64
CA ALA A 102 -5.64 -19.59 1.25
C ALA A 102 -5.59 -19.31 2.77
N LEU A 103 -6.45 -18.41 3.27
CA LEU A 103 -6.59 -18.09 4.69
C LEU A 103 -7.63 -18.95 5.41
N GLU A 104 -8.46 -19.72 4.68
CA GLU A 104 -9.46 -20.58 5.30
C GLU A 104 -8.81 -21.77 6.04
N PRO A 105 -9.39 -22.23 7.17
CA PRO A 105 -10.53 -21.64 7.87
C PRO A 105 -10.14 -20.38 8.67
N LEU A 106 -10.97 -19.32 8.59
CA LEU A 106 -10.68 -18.02 9.22
C LEU A 106 -10.58 -18.07 10.76
N ALA A 107 -11.05 -19.15 11.40
CA ALA A 107 -10.87 -19.36 12.84
C ALA A 107 -9.39 -19.34 13.28
N ARG A 108 -8.45 -19.62 12.35
CA ARG A 108 -7.00 -19.52 12.59
C ARG A 108 -6.51 -18.07 12.75
N LEU A 109 -7.31 -17.09 12.30
CA LEU A 109 -7.00 -15.67 12.37
C LEU A 109 -7.51 -15.03 13.67
N HIS A 110 -8.13 -15.81 14.57
CA HIS A 110 -8.57 -15.28 15.86
C HIS A 110 -7.40 -14.67 16.64
N GLY A 111 -7.55 -13.41 17.03
CA GLY A 111 -6.49 -12.66 17.72
C GLY A 111 -5.34 -12.19 16.80
N VAL A 112 -5.48 -12.35 15.48
CA VAL A 112 -4.60 -11.75 14.48
C VAL A 112 -5.28 -10.52 13.90
N GLU A 113 -4.61 -9.39 13.96
CA GLU A 113 -5.07 -8.18 13.31
C GLU A 113 -4.62 -8.16 11.83
N LEU A 114 -5.58 -8.11 10.92
CA LEU A 114 -5.31 -7.96 9.49
C LEU A 114 -5.54 -6.49 9.08
N VAL A 115 -4.54 -5.89 8.44
CA VAL A 115 -4.57 -4.49 8.02
C VAL A 115 -4.12 -4.39 6.57
N VAL A 116 -4.86 -3.66 5.75
CA VAL A 116 -4.57 -3.45 4.33
C VAL A 116 -4.36 -1.96 4.10
N ALA A 117 -3.17 -1.58 3.61
CA ALA A 117 -2.86 -0.22 3.19
C ALA A 117 -3.49 0.07 1.82
N CYS A 118 -4.47 0.97 1.78
CA CYS A 118 -5.27 1.25 0.60
C CYS A 118 -5.48 2.76 0.41
N ASP A 119 -4.91 3.32 -0.65
CA ASP A 119 -4.95 4.77 -0.94
C ASP A 119 -5.96 5.15 -2.03
N VAL A 120 -6.71 4.18 -2.56
CA VAL A 120 -7.78 4.42 -3.54
C VAL A 120 -9.15 4.25 -2.91
N ARG A 121 -10.14 4.98 -3.42
CA ARG A 121 -11.53 4.91 -2.95
C ARG A 121 -12.43 4.03 -3.82
N THR A 122 -11.91 3.48 -4.91
CA THR A 122 -12.65 2.63 -5.85
C THR A 122 -13.36 1.49 -5.13
N ARG A 123 -14.66 1.33 -5.39
CA ARG A 123 -15.48 0.28 -4.77
C ARG A 123 -15.24 -1.07 -5.43
N PHE A 124 -15.68 -2.14 -4.76
CA PHE A 124 -15.36 -3.51 -5.12
C PHE A 124 -15.67 -3.86 -6.58
N VAL A 125 -16.89 -3.59 -7.06
CA VAL A 125 -17.31 -3.94 -8.43
C VAL A 125 -16.65 -3.04 -9.48
N ASP A 126 -16.45 -1.76 -9.15
CA ASP A 126 -15.86 -0.76 -10.05
C ASP A 126 -14.40 -1.07 -10.40
N ALA A 127 -13.73 -1.87 -9.57
CA ALA A 127 -12.36 -2.33 -9.82
C ALA A 127 -12.17 -2.95 -11.21
N ALA A 128 -13.20 -3.62 -11.75
CA ALA A 128 -13.13 -4.19 -13.10
C ALA A 128 -12.96 -3.11 -14.17
N ALA A 129 -13.73 -2.03 -14.10
CA ALA A 129 -13.68 -0.96 -15.09
C ALA A 129 -12.44 -0.07 -14.91
N VAL A 130 -12.09 0.24 -13.66
CA VAL A 130 -11.00 1.17 -13.34
C VAL A 130 -9.62 0.52 -13.51
N PHE A 131 -9.44 -0.71 -13.03
CA PHE A 131 -8.10 -1.30 -12.89
C PHE A 131 -7.83 -2.52 -13.79
N ALA A 132 -8.84 -3.19 -14.34
CA ALA A 132 -8.56 -4.34 -15.22
C ALA A 132 -7.93 -3.95 -16.57
N PRO A 133 -8.25 -2.81 -17.22
CA PRO A 133 -7.63 -2.45 -18.50
C PRO A 133 -6.11 -2.31 -18.41
N GLN A 134 -5.60 -1.64 -17.38
CA GLN A 134 -4.15 -1.50 -17.13
C GLN A 134 -3.46 -2.83 -16.78
N LYS A 135 -4.22 -3.91 -16.55
CA LYS A 135 -3.73 -5.28 -16.34
C LYS A 135 -3.83 -6.14 -17.60
N GLY A 136 -4.23 -5.55 -18.73
CA GLY A 136 -4.36 -6.22 -20.03
C GLY A 136 -5.78 -6.64 -20.42
N ALA A 137 -6.82 -6.27 -19.68
CA ALA A 137 -8.19 -6.71 -19.98
C ALA A 137 -8.79 -5.95 -21.16
N SER A 138 -9.31 -6.69 -22.14
CA SER A 138 -10.17 -6.15 -23.20
C SER A 138 -11.53 -5.70 -22.65
N PRO A 139 -12.30 -4.85 -23.36
CA PRO A 139 -13.63 -4.42 -22.92
C PRO A 139 -14.60 -5.57 -22.61
N ALA A 140 -14.54 -6.67 -23.38
CA ALA A 140 -15.35 -7.85 -23.12
C ALA A 140 -14.94 -8.58 -21.83
N GLN A 141 -13.62 -8.65 -21.57
CA GLN A 141 -13.10 -9.23 -20.32
C GLN A 141 -13.43 -8.35 -19.12
N VAL A 142 -13.40 -7.01 -19.26
CA VAL A 142 -13.83 -6.07 -18.21
C VAL A 142 -15.28 -6.36 -17.79
N GLU A 143 -16.20 -6.52 -18.74
CA GLU A 143 -17.60 -6.85 -18.42
C GLU A 143 -17.73 -8.23 -17.76
N LEU A 144 -16.95 -9.22 -18.19
CA LEU A 144 -16.90 -10.53 -17.55
C LEU A 144 -16.42 -10.43 -16.09
N LEU A 145 -15.34 -9.67 -15.85
CA LEU A 145 -14.75 -9.45 -14.53
C LEU A 145 -15.71 -8.68 -13.62
N ARG A 146 -16.41 -7.66 -14.14
CA ARG A 146 -17.45 -6.93 -13.41
C ARG A 146 -18.52 -7.87 -12.87
N ARG A 147 -19.08 -8.74 -13.75
CA ARG A 147 -20.07 -9.75 -13.35
C ARG A 147 -19.51 -10.78 -12.36
N ARG A 148 -18.22 -11.10 -12.46
CA ARG A 148 -17.53 -11.98 -11.49
C ARG A 148 -17.51 -11.31 -10.12
N LEU A 149 -17.13 -10.04 -10.04
CA LEU A 149 -17.09 -9.29 -8.78
C LEU A 149 -18.48 -9.12 -8.17
N GLU A 150 -19.52 -8.87 -8.96
CA GLU A 150 -20.90 -8.83 -8.46
C GLU A 150 -21.29 -10.15 -7.76
N ARG A 151 -21.01 -11.29 -8.40
CA ARG A 151 -21.30 -12.61 -7.80
C ARG A 151 -20.46 -12.87 -6.55
N LEU A 152 -19.21 -12.42 -6.53
CA LEU A 152 -18.33 -12.59 -5.36
C LEU A 152 -18.79 -11.73 -4.19
N ALA A 153 -19.30 -10.52 -4.43
CA ALA A 153 -19.87 -9.72 -3.37
C ALA A 153 -21.03 -10.44 -2.68
N ASP A 154 -21.90 -11.11 -3.44
CA ASP A 154 -22.98 -11.92 -2.86
C ASP A 154 -22.44 -13.14 -2.08
N VAL A 155 -21.34 -13.74 -2.52
CA VAL A 155 -20.66 -14.82 -1.78
C VAL A 155 -20.12 -14.29 -0.45
N TYR A 156 -19.41 -13.17 -0.45
CA TYR A 156 -18.86 -12.60 0.77
C TYR A 156 -19.92 -12.14 1.77
N LEU A 157 -21.01 -11.55 1.28
CA LEU A 157 -22.15 -11.20 2.14
C LEU A 157 -22.76 -12.45 2.81
N ARG A 158 -22.95 -13.53 2.05
CA ARG A 158 -23.52 -14.78 2.61
C ARG A 158 -22.56 -15.50 3.56
N SER A 159 -21.29 -15.59 3.21
CA SER A 159 -20.30 -16.38 3.96
C SER A 159 -19.74 -15.64 5.17
N TYR A 160 -19.58 -14.32 5.07
CA TYR A 160 -18.86 -13.51 6.06
C TYR A 160 -19.70 -12.34 6.62
N GLY A 161 -20.89 -12.09 6.08
CA GLY A 161 -21.79 -11.04 6.58
C GLY A 161 -21.41 -9.62 6.18
N LEU A 162 -20.38 -9.44 5.34
CA LEU A 162 -19.95 -8.12 4.86
C LEU A 162 -20.36 -7.90 3.41
N ASP A 163 -21.10 -6.81 3.16
CA ASP A 163 -21.35 -6.33 1.81
C ASP A 163 -20.18 -5.46 1.32
N VAL A 164 -19.28 -6.06 0.56
CA VAL A 164 -18.09 -5.37 0.03
C VAL A 164 -18.41 -4.32 -1.05
N ARG A 165 -19.64 -4.26 -1.58
CA ARG A 165 -20.02 -3.28 -2.62
C ARG A 165 -20.02 -1.85 -2.08
N GLU A 166 -20.37 -1.68 -0.82
CA GLU A 166 -20.44 -0.38 -0.15
C GLU A 166 -19.12 0.04 0.50
N LEU A 167 -18.12 -0.84 0.51
CA LEU A 167 -16.82 -0.57 1.10
C LEU A 167 -15.98 0.30 0.16
N GLU A 168 -15.76 1.55 0.55
CA GLU A 168 -14.79 2.42 -0.11
C GLU A 168 -13.38 1.79 -0.03
N GLY A 169 -12.66 1.81 -1.16
CA GLY A 169 -11.36 1.16 -1.29
C GLY A 169 -11.42 -0.37 -1.42
N GLY A 170 -12.60 -0.98 -1.30
CA GLY A 170 -12.78 -2.43 -1.49
C GLY A 170 -12.34 -2.93 -2.86
N GLY A 171 -12.31 -2.06 -3.87
CA GLY A 171 -11.85 -2.36 -5.24
C GLY A 171 -10.33 -2.37 -5.43
N ALA A 172 -9.55 -1.93 -4.43
CA ALA A 172 -8.10 -1.90 -4.55
C ALA A 172 -7.52 -3.27 -4.89
N ALA A 173 -6.48 -3.26 -5.71
CA ALA A 173 -5.84 -4.45 -6.25
C ALA A 173 -6.81 -5.48 -6.88
N GLY A 174 -7.80 -4.99 -7.66
CA GLY A 174 -8.76 -5.87 -8.35
C GLY A 174 -9.77 -6.55 -7.43
N GLY A 175 -10.09 -5.91 -6.32
CA GLY A 175 -11.00 -6.42 -5.29
C GLY A 175 -10.31 -7.24 -4.20
N LEU A 176 -8.98 -7.38 -4.20
CA LEU A 176 -8.26 -8.06 -3.12
C LEU A 176 -8.56 -7.42 -1.75
N ALA A 177 -8.54 -6.09 -1.68
CA ALA A 177 -8.83 -5.35 -0.45
C ALA A 177 -10.22 -5.70 0.12
N GLY A 178 -11.26 -5.70 -0.72
CA GLY A 178 -12.61 -6.08 -0.29
C GLY A 178 -12.71 -7.55 0.12
N GLY A 179 -12.02 -8.46 -0.58
CA GLY A 179 -11.97 -9.87 -0.18
C GLY A 179 -11.31 -10.05 1.19
N LEU A 180 -10.17 -9.42 1.43
CA LEU A 180 -9.51 -9.44 2.74
C LEU A 180 -10.35 -8.76 3.82
N ALA A 181 -11.07 -7.69 3.50
CA ALA A 181 -11.99 -7.04 4.43
C ALA A 181 -13.14 -7.98 4.83
N ALA A 182 -13.69 -8.75 3.88
CA ALA A 182 -14.67 -9.79 4.19
C ALA A 182 -14.08 -10.89 5.09
N ALA A 183 -12.78 -11.17 4.97
CA ALA A 183 -12.05 -12.05 5.88
C ALA A 183 -11.67 -11.39 7.24
N GLY A 184 -12.12 -10.17 7.52
CA GLY A 184 -11.91 -9.47 8.78
C GLY A 184 -10.79 -8.43 8.78
N ALA A 185 -10.20 -8.12 7.64
CA ALA A 185 -9.17 -7.08 7.55
C ALA A 185 -9.76 -5.66 7.62
N ARG A 186 -9.00 -4.73 8.20
CA ARG A 186 -9.30 -3.30 8.17
C ARG A 186 -8.58 -2.65 7.00
N LEU A 187 -9.30 -1.86 6.21
CA LEU A 187 -8.70 -0.98 5.21
C LEU A 187 -8.32 0.34 5.88
N VAL A 188 -7.07 0.77 5.70
CA VAL A 188 -6.56 2.03 6.25
C VAL A 188 -5.72 2.75 5.19
N PRO A 189 -5.62 4.09 5.24
CA PRO A 189 -4.68 4.83 4.40
C PRO A 189 -3.25 4.34 4.63
N GLY A 190 -2.47 4.23 3.55
CA GLY A 190 -1.11 3.72 3.58
C GLY A 190 -0.17 4.62 4.37
N PHE A 191 -0.28 5.93 4.20
CA PHE A 191 0.50 6.90 4.97
C PHE A 191 0.28 6.75 6.47
N ASP A 192 -0.98 6.81 6.92
CA ASP A 192 -1.33 6.73 8.34
C ASP A 192 -0.81 5.43 8.96
N LEU A 193 -0.93 4.31 8.23
CA LEU A 193 -0.39 3.03 8.68
C LEU A 193 1.12 3.07 8.87
N VAL A 194 1.86 3.61 7.91
CA VAL A 194 3.32 3.70 8.02
C VAL A 194 3.72 4.66 9.14
N ALA A 195 3.06 5.81 9.25
CA ALA A 195 3.30 6.80 10.30
C ALA A 195 3.12 6.20 11.70
N ASP A 196 2.03 5.44 11.91
CA ASP A 196 1.76 4.71 13.15
C ASP A 196 2.81 3.61 13.42
N GLU A 197 3.27 2.88 12.39
CA GLU A 197 4.23 1.79 12.57
C GLU A 197 5.68 2.27 12.81
N VAL A 198 5.96 3.55 12.58
CA VAL A 198 7.26 4.17 12.87
C VAL A 198 7.22 5.18 14.02
N ASP A 199 6.08 5.25 14.72
CA ASP A 199 5.80 6.19 15.81
C ASP A 199 6.13 7.64 15.39
N LEU A 200 5.72 8.03 14.18
CA LEU A 200 6.11 9.31 13.58
C LEU A 200 5.66 10.49 14.45
N ALA A 201 4.42 10.47 14.95
CA ALA A 201 3.88 11.55 15.78
C ALA A 201 4.73 11.77 17.06
N ASP A 202 5.17 10.70 17.72
CA ASP A 202 6.01 10.79 18.91
C ASP A 202 7.39 11.36 18.58
N ARG A 203 7.95 10.98 17.43
CA ARG A 203 9.24 11.50 16.96
C ARG A 203 9.20 12.98 16.58
N LEU A 204 8.03 13.48 16.21
CA LEU A 204 7.85 14.89 15.87
C LEU A 204 7.88 15.81 17.10
N VAL A 205 7.50 15.32 18.28
CA VAL A 205 7.40 16.15 19.51
C VAL A 205 8.74 16.83 19.85
N ASP A 206 9.85 16.15 19.62
CA ASP A 206 11.19 16.64 19.94
C ASP A 206 11.94 17.22 18.71
N ALA A 207 11.26 17.40 17.57
CA ALA A 207 11.89 17.86 16.34
C ALA A 207 11.85 19.39 16.20
N ASP A 208 12.99 19.99 15.83
CA ASP A 208 13.07 21.42 15.49
C ASP A 208 12.61 21.71 14.04
N LEU A 209 12.76 20.72 13.15
CA LEU A 209 12.41 20.79 11.74
C LEU A 209 12.11 19.37 11.22
N VAL A 210 11.14 19.26 10.32
CA VAL A 210 10.89 18.03 9.55
C VAL A 210 11.32 18.22 8.11
N VAL A 211 12.17 17.31 7.63
CA VAL A 211 12.48 17.22 6.20
C VAL A 211 11.71 16.05 5.60
N THR A 212 10.93 16.32 4.56
CA THR A 212 10.15 15.32 3.82
C THR A 212 10.35 15.49 2.31
N GLY A 213 9.77 14.62 1.49
CA GLY A 213 9.89 14.73 0.05
C GLY A 213 9.14 13.65 -0.71
N GLU A 214 8.97 13.90 -2.01
CA GLU A 214 8.47 12.94 -2.99
C GLU A 214 8.97 13.35 -4.39
N GLY A 215 8.71 12.51 -5.40
CA GLY A 215 9.17 12.78 -6.77
C GLY A 215 8.55 14.04 -7.38
N PHE A 216 7.22 14.15 -7.31
CA PHE A 216 6.47 15.27 -7.87
C PHE A 216 5.48 15.78 -6.83
N LEU A 217 5.51 17.08 -6.57
CA LEU A 217 4.52 17.75 -5.73
C LEU A 217 3.38 18.24 -6.61
N ASP A 218 2.18 17.70 -6.39
CA ASP A 218 0.95 18.03 -7.12
C ASP A 218 -0.24 18.26 -6.16
N GLU A 219 -1.42 18.61 -6.67
CA GLU A 219 -2.62 18.80 -5.84
C GLU A 219 -2.99 17.56 -5.00
N GLN A 220 -2.64 16.36 -5.47
CA GLN A 220 -2.93 15.10 -4.78
C GLN A 220 -1.90 14.78 -3.68
N SER A 221 -0.74 15.41 -3.70
CA SER A 221 0.30 15.29 -2.65
C SER A 221 -0.21 15.65 -1.26
N PHE A 222 -1.18 16.55 -1.18
CA PHE A 222 -1.81 16.95 0.07
C PHE A 222 -3.08 16.14 0.41
N ALA A 223 -3.46 15.19 -0.46
CA ALA A 223 -4.63 14.35 -0.29
C ALA A 223 -4.25 12.94 0.22
N GLY A 224 -3.60 12.87 1.38
CA GLY A 224 -3.27 11.60 2.04
C GLY A 224 -1.99 10.90 1.54
N LYS A 225 -1.15 11.59 0.75
CA LYS A 225 0.20 11.14 0.37
C LYS A 225 1.24 11.59 1.41
N VAL A 226 2.50 11.21 1.19
CA VAL A 226 3.60 11.35 2.16
C VAL A 226 3.84 12.82 2.56
N VAL A 227 4.04 13.73 1.59
CA VAL A 227 4.35 15.14 1.91
C VAL A 227 3.20 15.78 2.70
N GLY A 228 1.96 15.63 2.22
CA GLY A 228 0.78 16.17 2.91
C GLY A 228 0.55 15.58 4.29
N GLY A 229 0.70 14.26 4.44
CA GLY A 229 0.54 13.57 5.71
C GLY A 229 1.58 14.00 6.74
N VAL A 230 2.85 14.06 6.33
CA VAL A 230 3.93 14.56 7.20
C VAL A 230 3.68 16.03 7.57
N ALA A 231 3.32 16.86 6.60
CA ALA A 231 3.03 18.27 6.85
C ALA A 231 1.85 18.47 7.82
N GLY A 232 0.79 17.66 7.70
CA GLY A 232 -0.34 17.69 8.62
C GLY A 232 0.06 17.33 10.06
N LEU A 233 0.84 16.26 10.25
CA LEU A 233 1.32 15.85 11.57
C LEU A 233 2.29 16.89 12.18
N ALA A 234 3.22 17.40 11.37
CA ALA A 234 4.17 18.42 11.80
C ALA A 234 3.46 19.73 12.18
N GLY A 235 2.48 20.17 11.38
CA GLY A 235 1.66 21.34 11.68
C GLY A 235 0.87 21.19 12.98
N ALA A 236 0.33 20.01 13.27
CA ALA A 236 -0.33 19.72 14.55
C ALA A 236 0.64 19.75 15.75
N ALA A 237 1.90 19.38 15.53
CA ALA A 237 2.97 19.47 16.53
C ALA A 237 3.62 20.87 16.61
N GLY A 238 3.27 21.79 15.70
CA GLY A 238 3.89 23.12 15.62
C GLY A 238 5.33 23.10 15.08
N VAL A 239 5.73 22.05 14.37
CA VAL A 239 7.08 21.88 13.81
C VAL A 239 7.10 22.35 12.35
N PRO A 240 8.06 23.21 11.94
CA PRO A 240 8.19 23.62 10.55
C PRO A 240 8.57 22.45 9.64
N VAL A 241 8.20 22.56 8.36
CA VAL A 241 8.42 21.51 7.37
C VAL A 241 9.21 22.07 6.19
N LEU A 242 10.26 21.35 5.81
CA LEU A 242 10.98 21.54 4.55
C LEU A 242 10.70 20.33 3.65
N ALA A 243 9.89 20.50 2.61
CA ALA A 243 9.65 19.49 1.60
C ALA A 243 10.65 19.64 0.44
N VAL A 244 11.57 18.68 0.31
CA VAL A 244 12.52 18.60 -0.80
C VAL A 244 11.97 17.61 -1.82
N VAL A 245 11.48 18.14 -2.94
CA VAL A 245 10.80 17.36 -3.97
C VAL A 245 11.58 17.36 -5.27
N GLY A 246 11.36 16.37 -6.14
CA GLY A 246 11.99 16.37 -7.46
C GLY A 246 11.58 17.59 -8.26
N GLU A 247 10.27 17.77 -8.43
CA GLU A 247 9.68 18.91 -9.15
C GLU A 247 8.34 19.31 -8.53
N VAL A 248 8.01 20.60 -8.59
CA VAL A 248 6.71 21.15 -8.18
C VAL A 248 5.90 21.43 -9.43
N LEU A 249 4.71 20.83 -9.53
CA LEU A 249 3.80 21.09 -10.64
C LEU A 249 2.99 22.37 -10.39
N ASP A 250 2.47 22.96 -11.47
CA ASP A 250 1.66 24.18 -11.39
C ASP A 250 0.38 23.97 -10.58
N GLY A 251 -0.06 25.02 -9.87
CA GLY A 251 -1.35 25.04 -9.16
C GLY A 251 -1.33 24.49 -7.73
N VAL A 252 -0.15 24.23 -7.16
CA VAL A 252 -0.04 23.71 -5.80
C VAL A 252 -0.13 24.85 -4.78
N ASP A 253 -1.20 24.84 -3.98
CA ASP A 253 -1.34 25.70 -2.80
C ASP A 253 -0.64 25.09 -1.59
N LEU A 254 0.38 25.79 -1.08
CA LEU A 254 1.18 25.30 0.05
C LEU A 254 0.55 25.67 1.41
N PRO A 255 0.44 24.72 2.36
CA PRO A 255 0.02 25.04 3.72
C PRO A 255 1.00 25.99 4.42
N ALA A 256 0.48 26.77 5.38
CA ALA A 256 1.33 27.60 6.22
C ALA A 256 2.33 26.73 7.01
N GLY A 257 3.58 27.18 7.09
CA GLY A 257 4.67 26.45 7.79
C GLY A 257 5.34 25.35 6.95
N VAL A 258 4.93 25.17 5.68
CA VAL A 258 5.60 24.29 4.73
C VAL A 258 6.42 25.12 3.75
N GLU A 259 7.73 24.94 3.81
CA GLU A 259 8.65 25.39 2.77
C GLU A 259 8.89 24.26 1.77
N VAL A 260 9.00 24.61 0.48
CA VAL A 260 9.23 23.64 -0.59
C VAL A 260 10.46 24.03 -1.40
N VAL A 261 11.28 23.02 -1.71
CA VAL A 261 12.43 23.15 -2.60
C VAL A 261 12.34 22.11 -3.71
N SER A 262 12.47 22.56 -4.96
CA SER A 262 12.55 21.70 -6.15
C SER A 262 14.01 21.37 -6.46
N LEU A 263 14.37 20.09 -6.43
CA LEU A 263 15.72 19.62 -6.79
C LEU A 263 16.04 19.96 -8.24
N VAL A 264 15.08 19.83 -9.16
CA VAL A 264 15.28 20.19 -10.56
C VAL A 264 15.62 21.68 -10.70
N ALA A 265 14.99 22.55 -9.92
CA ALA A 265 15.29 23.98 -9.94
C ALA A 265 16.66 24.32 -9.31
N GLU A 266 17.07 23.59 -8.27
CA GLU A 266 18.31 23.85 -7.54
C GLU A 266 19.57 23.29 -8.22
N VAL A 267 19.51 22.05 -8.74
CA VAL A 267 20.69 21.34 -9.25
C VAL A 267 20.57 20.89 -10.72
N GLY A 268 19.41 21.10 -11.35
CA GLY A 268 19.10 20.65 -12.71
C GLY A 268 18.60 19.20 -12.78
N ASP A 269 17.82 18.88 -13.82
CA ASP A 269 17.14 17.58 -13.98
C ASP A 269 18.10 16.38 -13.97
N GLU A 270 19.23 16.48 -14.68
CA GLU A 270 20.19 15.39 -14.79
C GLU A 270 20.78 15.01 -13.43
N ARG A 271 21.19 15.99 -12.61
CA ARG A 271 21.70 15.74 -11.26
C ARG A 271 20.60 15.33 -10.29
N ALA A 272 19.42 15.96 -10.38
CA ALA A 272 18.29 15.63 -9.51
C ALA A 272 17.89 14.15 -9.64
N ARG A 273 17.97 13.57 -10.85
CA ARG A 273 17.64 12.16 -11.12
C ARG A 273 18.84 11.21 -11.01
N GLY A 274 20.02 11.64 -11.45
CA GLY A 274 21.22 10.80 -11.47
C GLY A 274 21.94 10.69 -10.12
N GLU A 275 21.83 11.74 -9.29
CA GLU A 275 22.56 11.89 -8.03
C GLU A 275 21.61 12.29 -6.87
N THR A 276 20.37 11.79 -6.88
CA THR A 276 19.29 12.27 -5.99
C THR A 276 19.68 12.37 -4.51
N VAL A 277 20.37 11.37 -3.95
CA VAL A 277 20.78 11.38 -2.54
C VAL A 277 21.75 12.53 -2.26
N ALA A 278 22.79 12.68 -3.09
CA ALA A 278 23.78 13.76 -2.93
C ALA A 278 23.15 15.15 -3.14
N ALA A 279 22.23 15.26 -4.11
CA ALA A 279 21.49 16.50 -4.34
C ALA A 279 20.61 16.89 -3.14
N VAL A 280 19.90 15.92 -2.53
CA VAL A 280 19.11 16.15 -1.32
C VAL A 280 20.01 16.58 -0.16
N GLU A 281 21.13 15.88 0.08
CA GLU A 281 22.09 16.24 1.13
C GLU A 281 22.66 17.66 0.95
N GLU A 282 23.03 18.03 -0.28
CA GLU A 282 23.53 19.37 -0.63
C GLU A 282 22.48 20.46 -0.37
N VAL A 283 21.25 20.26 -0.85
CA VAL A 283 20.15 21.23 -0.72
C VAL A 283 19.72 21.40 0.74
N VAL A 284 19.48 20.29 1.44
CA VAL A 284 19.10 20.32 2.87
C VAL A 284 20.22 20.93 3.70
N GLY A 285 21.47 20.55 3.44
CA GLY A 285 22.64 21.08 4.16
C GLY A 285 22.79 22.59 4.03
N ARG A 286 22.52 23.17 2.85
CA ARG A 286 22.52 24.64 2.66
C ARG A 286 21.43 25.31 3.49
N ARG A 287 20.21 24.77 3.51
CA ARG A 287 19.07 25.38 4.23
C ARG A 287 19.19 25.28 5.74
N LEU A 288 19.79 24.20 6.25
CA LEU A 288 20.07 24.07 7.68
C LEU A 288 21.16 25.02 8.19
N ALA A 289 21.92 25.65 7.28
CA ALA A 289 23.00 26.58 7.62
C ALA A 289 22.60 28.06 7.57
N GLU A 290 21.38 28.37 7.12
CA GLU A 290 20.78 29.72 7.08
C GLU A 290 20.14 30.13 8.41
#